data_AF-A0AAD4DS56-F1
#
_entry.id   AF-A0AAD4DS56-F1
#
_cell.length_a   1.000
_cell.length_b   1.000
_cell.length_c   1.000
_cell.angle_alpha   90.00
_cell.angle_beta   90.00
_cell.angle_gamma   90.00
#
_symmetry.space_group_name_H-M   'P 1'
#
loop_
_entity.id
_entity.type
_entity.pdbx_description
1 polymer ?
#
loop_
_entity_poly.entity_id
_entity_poly.type
_entity_poly.pdbx_seq_one_letter_code
_entity_poly.pdbx_strand_id
1 'polypeptide(L)'
;VRELFNTAFHFAKDDEYMLHVTVSSKAISSFTQGLGTGTDPLELHWDMMTTHNSKWNQRVIDILCSQYTCMFEMNQLASRSPQSIKNDITKKFNQCHSSWRKAQPCVLNDGTHETMQAVGDQLMDQTNERLRVTRVLTRRVTKFETRKKVTSALLSDRIATGKDDQAVWAYLQSLVETL
;
A
#
# COMPACT_ATOMS: atom_id res chain seq x y z
N VAL A 1 2.36 3.22 9.73
CA VAL A 1 3.26 2.47 8.83
C VAL A 1 3.26 3.03 7.42
N ARG A 2 2.11 3.24 6.76
CA ARG A 2 2.08 3.90 5.44
C ARG A 2 2.74 5.29 5.46
N GLU A 3 2.30 6.13 6.39
CA GLU A 3 2.87 7.48 6.56
C GLU A 3 4.36 7.44 6.91
N LEU A 4 4.76 6.57 7.84
CA LEU A 4 6.17 6.32 8.16
C LEU A 4 7.02 6.01 6.91
N PHE A 5 6.56 5.11 6.03
CA PHE A 5 7.28 4.77 4.81
C PHE A 5 7.33 5.95 3.81
N ASN A 6 6.26 6.76 3.75
CA ASN A 6 6.24 7.96 2.93
C ASN A 6 7.25 8.99 3.44
N THR A 7 7.35 9.19 4.75
CA THR A 7 8.31 10.12 5.35
C THR A 7 9.75 9.62 5.20
N ALA A 8 9.99 8.32 5.42
CA ALA A 8 11.33 7.74 5.43
C ALA A 8 11.95 7.52 4.03
N PHE A 9 11.12 7.22 3.02
CA PHE A 9 11.60 6.87 1.68
C PHE A 9 11.05 7.78 0.57
N HIS A 10 10.24 8.78 0.91
CA HIS A 10 9.63 9.72 -0.03
C HIS A 10 8.78 9.07 -1.12
N PHE A 11 8.16 7.92 -0.81
CA PHE A 11 7.24 7.22 -1.70
C PHE A 11 5.80 7.24 -1.15
N ALA A 12 4.89 7.83 -1.91
CA ALA A 12 3.48 7.93 -1.58
C ALA A 12 2.70 6.63 -1.88
N LYS A 13 3.21 5.82 -2.82
CA LYS A 13 2.60 4.57 -3.28
C LYS A 13 3.63 3.45 -3.36
N ASP A 14 3.16 2.24 -3.11
CA ASP A 14 3.99 1.02 -3.10
C ASP A 14 4.61 0.72 -4.47
N ASP A 15 3.90 1.09 -5.53
CA ASP A 15 4.37 0.97 -6.91
C ASP A 15 5.58 1.85 -7.21
N GLU A 16 5.76 2.97 -6.50
CA GLU A 16 6.90 3.87 -6.74
C GLU A 16 8.23 3.20 -6.33
N TYR A 17 8.17 2.17 -5.48
CA TYR A 17 9.33 1.35 -5.15
C TYR A 17 9.88 0.55 -6.33
N MET A 18 9.17 0.46 -7.47
CA MET A 18 9.73 -0.10 -8.70
C MET A 18 11.00 0.64 -9.16
N LEU A 19 11.10 1.93 -8.83
CA LEU A 19 12.25 2.78 -9.15
C LEU A 19 13.22 2.93 -7.97
N HIS A 20 13.02 2.16 -6.89
CA HIS A 20 13.86 2.26 -5.70
C HIS A 20 15.31 1.88 -6.01
N VAL A 21 16.23 2.78 -5.65
CA VAL A 21 17.67 2.52 -5.72
C VAL A 21 18.09 1.75 -4.47
N THR A 22 18.42 0.47 -4.67
CA THR A 22 18.93 -0.39 -3.60
C THR A 22 20.29 0.12 -3.10
N VAL A 23 20.58 -0.13 -1.82
CA VAL A 23 21.90 0.16 -1.27
C VAL A 23 22.99 -0.63 -2.01
N SER A 24 24.18 -0.03 -2.15
CA SER A 24 25.32 -0.69 -2.78
C SER A 24 25.80 -1.92 -1.99
N SER A 25 26.25 -2.95 -2.71
CA SER A 25 26.85 -4.15 -2.11
C SER A 25 28.04 -3.83 -1.22
N LYS A 26 28.87 -2.85 -1.61
CA LYS A 26 30.01 -2.37 -0.83
C LYS A 26 29.59 -1.86 0.55
N ALA A 27 28.54 -1.03 0.63
CA ALA A 27 28.06 -0.52 1.91
C ALA A 27 27.51 -1.65 2.80
N ILE A 28 26.76 -2.61 2.22
CA ILE A 28 26.28 -3.79 2.95
C ILE A 28 27.47 -4.62 3.47
N SER A 29 28.48 -4.87 2.64
CA SER A 29 29.67 -5.64 3.03
C SER A 29 30.43 -4.93 4.15
N SER A 30 30.66 -3.62 4.04
CA SER A 30 31.31 -2.83 5.08
C SER A 30 30.54 -2.88 6.40
N PHE A 31 29.20 -2.77 6.37
CA PHE A 31 28.38 -2.89 7.57
C PHE A 31 28.43 -4.29 8.18
N THR A 32 28.28 -5.35 7.37
CA THR A 32 28.27 -6.73 7.87
C THR A 32 29.62 -7.17 8.46
N GLN A 33 30.72 -6.56 8.02
CA GLN A 33 32.07 -6.73 8.56
C GLN A 33 32.36 -5.82 9.77
N GLY A 34 31.42 -4.96 10.17
CA GLY A 34 31.62 -4.02 11.29
C GLY A 34 32.53 -2.83 10.98
N LEU A 35 32.83 -2.58 9.71
CA LEU A 35 33.70 -1.50 9.24
C LEU A 35 32.92 -0.24 8.82
N GLY A 36 31.61 -0.36 8.58
CA GLY A 36 30.72 0.73 8.17
C GLY A 36 29.75 1.15 9.26
N THR A 37 29.34 2.42 9.24
CA THR A 37 28.37 3.03 10.17
C THR A 37 26.94 2.47 10.04
N GLY A 38 26.65 1.73 8.97
CA GLY A 38 25.33 1.17 8.69
C GLY A 38 24.44 2.12 7.88
N THR A 39 23.12 1.98 8.03
CA THR A 39 22.15 2.86 7.35
C THR A 39 21.98 4.18 8.12
N ASP A 40 21.86 5.28 7.39
CA ASP A 40 21.53 6.60 7.96
C ASP A 40 20.03 6.65 8.30
N PRO A 41 19.63 7.02 9.52
CA PRO A 41 18.22 7.22 9.88
C PRO A 41 17.49 8.31 9.07
N LEU A 42 18.21 9.27 8.50
CA LEU A 42 17.65 10.35 7.68
C LEU A 42 17.57 10.01 6.19
N GLU A 43 18.40 9.07 5.74
CA GLU A 43 18.48 8.61 4.35
C GLU A 43 18.46 7.07 4.32
N LEU A 44 17.29 6.50 4.61
CA LEU A 44 17.12 5.05 4.72
C LEU A 44 17.09 4.41 3.32
N HIS A 45 17.89 3.35 3.15
CA HIS A 45 17.86 2.53 1.95
C HIS A 45 17.61 1.05 2.29
N TRP A 46 16.66 0.43 1.61
CA TRP A 46 16.51 -1.02 1.63
C TRP A 46 17.59 -1.71 0.79
N ASP A 47 18.00 -2.89 1.25
CA ASP A 47 18.61 -3.89 0.38
C ASP A 47 17.49 -4.71 -0.27
N MET A 48 17.16 -4.36 -1.52
CA MET A 48 16.10 -5.02 -2.28
C MET A 48 16.57 -6.33 -2.94
N MET A 49 17.86 -6.65 -2.86
CA MET A 49 18.41 -7.90 -3.40
C MET A 49 18.25 -9.08 -2.43
N THR A 50 17.91 -8.79 -1.17
CA THR A 50 17.79 -9.80 -0.12
C THR A 50 16.46 -9.72 0.63
N THR A 51 16.23 -10.64 1.55
CA THR A 51 15.00 -10.69 2.35
C THR A 51 15.07 -9.72 3.53
N HIS A 52 13.93 -9.51 4.21
CA HIS A 52 13.87 -8.71 5.44
C HIS A 52 14.76 -9.26 6.56
N ASN A 53 15.20 -10.53 6.49
CA ASN A 53 16.06 -11.17 7.48
C ASN A 53 17.55 -10.84 7.31
N SER A 54 17.94 -10.11 6.26
CA SER A 54 19.33 -9.67 6.13
C SER A 54 19.70 -8.72 7.26
N LYS A 55 20.97 -8.75 7.70
CA LYS A 55 21.46 -7.87 8.79
C LYS A 55 21.18 -6.39 8.48
N TRP A 56 21.34 -6.00 7.21
CA TRP A 56 21.06 -4.64 6.75
C TRP A 56 19.57 -4.30 6.91
N ASN A 57 18.67 -5.13 6.36
CA ASN A 57 17.24 -4.87 6.42
C ASN A 57 16.68 -4.95 7.83
N GLN A 58 17.20 -5.83 8.70
CA GLN A 58 16.86 -5.82 10.12
C GLN A 58 17.22 -4.48 10.78
N ARG A 59 18.39 -3.91 10.46
CA ARG A 59 18.78 -2.59 10.99
C ARG A 59 17.84 -1.48 10.52
N VAL A 60 17.44 -1.49 9.25
CA VAL A 60 16.45 -0.53 8.71
C VAL A 60 15.09 -0.70 9.42
N ILE A 61 14.63 -1.95 9.62
CA ILE A 61 13.39 -2.24 10.35
C ILE A 61 13.45 -1.70 11.78
N ASP A 62 14.56 -1.89 12.48
CA ASP A 62 14.71 -1.43 13.86
C ASP A 62 14.68 0.11 13.94
N ILE A 63 15.31 0.82 12.99
CA ILE A 63 15.22 2.29 12.90
C ILE A 63 13.78 2.74 12.63
N LEU A 64 13.08 2.08 11.70
CA LEU A 64 11.68 2.38 11.40
C LEU A 64 10.77 2.12 12.60
N CYS A 65 11.02 1.08 13.39
CA CYS A 65 10.32 0.83 14.65
C CYS A 65 10.53 1.99 15.63
N SER A 66 11.77 2.46 15.81
CA SER A 66 12.07 3.61 16.68
C SER A 66 11.38 4.89 16.22
N GLN A 67 11.43 5.18 14.90
CA GLN A 67 10.74 6.33 14.31
C GLN A 67 9.22 6.22 14.49
N TYR A 68 8.64 5.03 14.28
CA TYR A 68 7.22 4.79 14.50
C TYR A 68 6.82 5.10 15.94
N THR A 69 7.58 4.60 16.93
CA THR A 69 7.31 4.85 18.35
C THR A 69 7.38 6.34 18.68
N CYS A 70 8.38 7.06 18.16
CA CYS A 70 8.50 8.51 18.35
C CYS A 70 7.30 9.27 17.77
N MET A 71 6.90 8.97 16.52
CA MET A 71 5.68 9.56 15.93
C MET A 71 4.43 9.26 16.77
N PHE A 72 4.37 8.08 17.37
CA PHE A 72 3.22 7.62 18.15
C PHE A 72 3.11 8.35 19.50
N GLU A 73 4.24 8.51 20.20
CA GLU A 73 4.35 9.26 21.46
C GLU A 73 3.98 10.74 21.25
N MET A 74 4.46 11.35 20.16
CA MET A 74 4.13 12.75 19.83
C MET A 74 2.63 12.96 19.58
N ASN A 75 1.93 11.96 19.04
CA ASN A 75 0.52 12.05 18.68
C ASN A 75 -0.45 11.53 19.76
N GLN A 76 0.05 11.15 20.94
CA GLN A 76 -0.75 10.65 22.08
C GLN A 76 -1.70 9.48 21.73
N LEU A 77 -1.28 8.60 20.83
CA LEU A 77 -2.09 7.45 20.42
C LEU A 77 -1.93 6.27 21.43
N ALA A 78 -2.81 5.26 21.35
CA ALA A 78 -2.84 4.12 22.28
C ALA A 78 -1.75 3.05 22.00
N SER A 79 -0.87 2.77 22.96
CA SER A 79 0.34 1.96 22.73
C SER A 79 0.09 0.62 22.02
N ARG A 80 0.89 0.34 20.99
CA ARG A 80 0.89 -0.94 20.25
C ARG A 80 2.08 -1.78 20.68
N SER A 81 1.95 -3.10 20.60
CA SER A 81 3.08 -3.98 20.92
C SER A 81 4.23 -3.80 19.92
N PRO A 82 5.50 -3.77 20.37
CA PRO A 82 6.66 -3.63 19.48
C PRO A 82 6.69 -4.71 18.37
N GLN A 83 6.31 -5.94 18.71
CA GLN A 83 6.24 -7.03 17.75
C GLN A 83 5.19 -6.79 16.65
N SER A 84 4.04 -6.21 17.01
CA SER A 84 3.00 -5.89 16.02
C SER A 84 3.49 -4.82 15.04
N ILE A 85 4.22 -3.81 15.52
CA ILE A 85 4.80 -2.75 14.69
C ILE A 85 5.84 -3.35 13.73
N LYS A 86 6.76 -4.18 14.25
CA LYS A 86 7.78 -4.87 13.44
C LYS A 86 7.15 -5.75 12.36
N ASN A 87 6.07 -6.46 12.68
CA ASN A 87 5.33 -7.29 11.72
C ASN A 87 4.69 -6.43 10.61
N ASP A 88 4.07 -5.30 10.96
CA ASP A 88 3.46 -4.40 9.96
C ASP A 88 4.51 -3.80 9.02
N ILE A 89 5.67 -3.37 9.57
CA ILE A 89 6.80 -2.84 8.79
C ILE A 89 7.35 -3.94 7.86
N THR A 90 7.54 -5.15 8.37
CA THR A 90 8.03 -6.30 7.57
C THR A 90 7.05 -6.65 6.46
N LYS A 91 5.74 -6.68 6.76
CA LYS A 91 4.69 -6.89 5.77
C LYS A 91 4.74 -5.83 4.68
N LYS A 92 4.96 -4.57 5.06
CA LYS A 92 5.09 -3.45 4.13
C LYS A 92 6.33 -3.58 3.25
N PHE A 93 7.49 -3.90 3.84
CA PHE A 93 8.70 -4.20 3.08
C PHE A 93 8.47 -5.30 2.04
N ASN A 94 7.83 -6.42 2.42
CA ASN A 94 7.58 -7.52 1.49
C ASN A 94 6.69 -7.10 0.30
N GLN A 95 5.74 -6.19 0.52
CA GLN A 95 4.93 -5.60 -0.56
C GLN A 95 5.80 -4.77 -1.50
N CYS A 96 6.58 -3.82 -0.97
CA CYS A 96 7.49 -2.99 -1.74
C CYS A 96 8.53 -3.82 -2.51
N HIS A 97 9.13 -4.81 -1.85
CA HIS A 97 10.09 -5.73 -2.44
C HIS A 97 9.45 -6.55 -3.58
N SER A 98 8.21 -7.01 -3.43
CA SER A 98 7.49 -7.70 -4.51
C SER A 98 7.26 -6.79 -5.72
N SER A 99 6.85 -5.53 -5.51
CA SER A 99 6.72 -4.54 -6.58
C SER A 99 8.06 -4.28 -7.27
N TRP A 100 9.12 -4.05 -6.50
CA TRP A 100 10.47 -3.84 -7.03
C TRP A 100 10.96 -5.03 -7.87
N ARG A 101 10.79 -6.27 -7.37
CA ARG A 101 11.18 -7.49 -8.10
C ARG A 101 10.46 -7.65 -9.43
N LYS A 102 9.17 -7.27 -9.51
CA LYS A 102 8.40 -7.31 -10.77
C LYS A 102 8.90 -6.31 -11.82
N ALA A 103 9.57 -5.24 -11.38
CA ALA A 103 10.16 -4.25 -12.26
C ALA A 103 11.61 -4.56 -12.65
N GLN A 104 12.18 -5.67 -12.17
CA GLN A 104 13.52 -6.09 -12.56
C GLN A 104 13.45 -7.04 -13.75
N PRO A 105 14.37 -6.91 -14.73
CA PRO A 105 14.52 -7.89 -15.80
C PRO A 105 14.71 -9.30 -15.25
N CYS A 106 13.90 -10.24 -15.74
CA CYS A 106 14.03 -11.65 -15.39
C CYS A 106 14.78 -12.42 -16.48
N VAL A 107 15.40 -13.53 -16.08
CA VAL A 107 15.92 -14.53 -17.02
C VAL A 107 14.77 -15.45 -17.39
N LEU A 108 14.48 -15.55 -18.69
CA LEU A 108 13.44 -16.40 -19.24
C LEU A 108 13.87 -17.87 -19.21
N ASN A 109 12.93 -18.79 -19.43
CA ASN A 109 13.16 -20.23 -19.39
C ASN A 109 14.19 -20.72 -20.44
N ASP A 110 14.39 -19.95 -21.51
CA ASP A 110 15.37 -20.20 -22.57
C ASP A 110 16.76 -19.59 -22.26
N GLY A 111 16.93 -19.01 -21.07
CA GLY A 111 18.17 -18.36 -20.65
C GLY A 111 18.36 -16.94 -21.20
N THR A 112 17.40 -16.40 -21.96
CA THR A 112 17.48 -15.03 -22.45
C THR A 112 17.08 -14.03 -21.38
N HIS A 113 17.70 -12.85 -21.39
CA HIS A 113 17.30 -11.76 -20.51
C HIS A 113 16.12 -11.02 -21.11
N GLU A 114 15.07 -10.84 -20.32
CA GLU A 114 13.96 -9.98 -20.65
C GLU A 114 14.46 -8.55 -20.93
N THR A 115 13.97 -7.94 -21.99
CA THR A 115 14.33 -6.56 -22.32
C THR A 115 13.62 -5.59 -21.39
N MET A 116 14.23 -4.43 -21.12
CA MET A 116 13.58 -3.36 -20.34
C MET A 116 12.24 -2.92 -20.97
N GLN A 117 12.11 -3.03 -22.30
CA GLN A 117 10.85 -2.76 -23.00
C GLN A 117 9.76 -3.75 -22.59
N ALA A 118 10.07 -5.06 -22.59
CA ALA A 118 9.12 -6.09 -22.18
C ALA A 118 8.68 -5.96 -20.72
N VAL A 119 9.61 -5.63 -19.81
CA VAL A 119 9.28 -5.30 -18.41
C VAL A 119 8.33 -4.10 -18.34
N GLY A 120 8.62 -3.04 -19.11
CA GLY A 120 7.78 -1.85 -19.17
C GLY A 120 6.36 -2.14 -19.66
N ASP A 121 6.23 -2.91 -20.73
CA ASP A 121 4.95 -3.32 -21.30
C ASP A 121 4.14 -4.15 -20.28
N GLN A 122 4.79 -5.10 -19.60
CA GLN A 122 4.17 -5.91 -18.56
C GLN A 122 3.65 -5.06 -17.38
N LEU A 123 4.43 -4.08 -16.93
CA LEU A 123 4.02 -3.17 -15.85
C LEU A 123 2.83 -2.28 -16.27
N MET A 124 2.80 -1.85 -17.54
CA MET A 124 1.69 -1.09 -18.09
C MET A 124 0.40 -1.94 -18.10
N ASP A 125 0.49 -3.20 -18.54
CA ASP A 125 -0.65 -4.11 -18.55
C ASP A 125 -1.21 -4.39 -17.16
N GLN A 126 -0.33 -4.63 -16.18
CA GLN A 126 -0.73 -4.80 -14.77
C GLN A 126 -1.45 -3.54 -14.23
N THR A 127 -0.93 -2.36 -14.58
CA THR A 127 -1.54 -1.07 -14.19
C THR A 127 -2.92 -0.89 -14.81
N ASN A 128 -3.05 -1.19 -16.11
CA ASN A 128 -4.30 -1.10 -16.84
C ASN A 128 -5.36 -2.05 -16.27
N GLU A 129 -4.97 -3.28 -15.94
CA GLU A 129 -5.88 -4.25 -15.34
C GLU A 129 -6.37 -3.80 -13.97
N ARG A 130 -5.46 -3.30 -13.12
CA ARG A 130 -5.85 -2.74 -11.82
C ARG A 130 -6.82 -1.58 -11.97
N LEU A 131 -6.56 -0.64 -12.88
CA LEU A 131 -7.46 0.48 -13.15
C LEU A 131 -8.82 0.01 -13.66
N ARG A 132 -8.86 -1.04 -14.48
CA ARG A 132 -10.11 -1.67 -14.95
C ARG A 132 -10.93 -2.18 -13.76
N VAL A 133 -10.32 -2.96 -12.87
CA VAL A 133 -10.97 -3.49 -11.66
C VAL A 133 -11.47 -2.36 -10.76
N THR A 134 -10.62 -1.34 -10.50
CA THR A 134 -11.01 -0.16 -9.70
C THR A 134 -12.21 0.55 -10.31
N ARG A 135 -12.24 0.81 -11.62
CA ARG A 135 -13.38 1.45 -12.29
C ARG A 135 -14.67 0.65 -12.10
N VAL A 136 -14.61 -0.68 -12.20
CA VAL A 136 -15.78 -1.55 -11.98
C VAL A 136 -16.28 -1.41 -10.54
N LEU A 137 -15.38 -1.48 -9.55
CA LEU A 137 -15.73 -1.31 -8.13
C LEU A 137 -16.30 0.08 -7.85
N THR A 138 -15.64 1.14 -8.32
CA THR A 138 -16.12 2.52 -8.17
C THR A 138 -17.50 2.69 -8.78
N ARG A 139 -17.76 2.18 -9.99
CA ARG A 139 -19.09 2.23 -10.61
C ARG A 139 -20.14 1.52 -9.76
N ARG A 140 -19.82 0.37 -9.17
CA ARG A 140 -20.74 -0.36 -8.27
C ARG A 140 -21.05 0.45 -7.01
N VAL A 141 -20.02 0.97 -6.34
CA VAL A 141 -20.17 1.82 -5.15
C VAL A 141 -20.98 3.06 -5.47
N THR A 142 -20.64 3.80 -6.53
CA THR A 142 -21.38 5.00 -6.94
C THR A 142 -22.84 4.68 -7.26
N LYS A 143 -23.13 3.56 -7.93
CA LYS A 143 -24.50 3.13 -8.23
C LYS A 143 -25.28 2.83 -6.95
N PHE A 144 -24.66 2.14 -5.99
CA PHE A 144 -25.25 1.84 -4.69
C PHE A 144 -25.54 3.12 -3.91
N GLU A 145 -24.54 3.99 -3.73
CA GLU A 145 -24.69 5.26 -3.01
C GLU A 145 -25.74 6.17 -3.65
N THR A 146 -25.79 6.22 -4.99
CA THR A 146 -26.82 6.99 -5.71
C THR A 146 -28.21 6.42 -5.43
N ARG A 147 -28.39 5.09 -5.47
CA ARG A 147 -29.68 4.46 -5.15
C ARG A 147 -30.10 4.78 -3.73
N LYS A 148 -29.20 4.60 -2.76
CA LYS A 148 -29.45 4.88 -1.34
C LYS A 148 -29.86 6.34 -1.13
N LYS A 149 -29.13 7.27 -1.73
CA LYS A 149 -29.43 8.71 -1.66
C LYS A 149 -30.80 9.04 -2.25
N VAL A 150 -31.12 8.49 -3.43
CA VAL A 150 -32.41 8.74 -4.11
C VAL A 150 -33.58 8.17 -3.31
N THR A 151 -33.50 6.92 -2.86
CA THR A 151 -34.58 6.30 -2.08
C THR A 151 -34.79 7.01 -0.75
N SER A 152 -33.71 7.39 -0.06
CA SER A 152 -33.79 8.15 1.18
C SER A 152 -34.43 9.53 0.96
N ALA A 153 -34.00 10.28 -0.07
CA ALA A 153 -34.55 11.60 -0.37
C ALA A 153 -36.04 11.54 -0.76
N LEU A 154 -36.43 10.55 -1.57
CA LEU A 154 -37.82 10.38 -1.96
C LEU A 154 -38.69 9.95 -0.79
N LEU A 155 -38.22 9.04 0.08
CA LEU A 155 -38.95 8.69 1.30
C LEU A 155 -39.15 9.91 2.20
N SER A 156 -38.12 10.74 2.39
CA SER A 156 -38.24 11.98 3.16
C SER A 156 -39.27 12.94 2.57
N ASP A 157 -39.31 13.12 1.23
CA ASP A 157 -40.35 13.90 0.55
C ASP A 157 -41.75 13.32 0.79
N ARG A 158 -41.91 12.00 0.69
CA ARG A 158 -43.21 11.33 0.89
C ARG A 158 -43.72 11.50 2.31
N ILE A 159 -42.85 11.36 3.30
CA ILE A 159 -43.18 11.59 4.71
C ILE A 159 -43.60 13.05 4.93
N ALA A 160 -42.85 14.00 4.35
CA ALA A 160 -43.15 15.43 4.51
C ALA A 160 -44.45 15.88 3.83
N THR A 161 -44.78 15.25 2.70
CA THR A 161 -45.96 15.61 1.88
C THR A 161 -47.19 14.74 2.13
N GLY A 162 -47.07 13.68 2.95
CA GLY A 162 -48.18 12.79 3.28
C GLY A 162 -48.72 11.98 2.10
N LYS A 163 -47.85 11.57 1.16
CA LYS A 163 -48.29 10.82 -0.04
C LYS A 163 -48.50 9.33 0.26
N ASP A 164 -49.51 8.75 -0.38
CA ASP A 164 -49.94 7.36 -0.18
C ASP A 164 -48.88 6.31 -0.59
N ASP A 165 -47.89 6.68 -1.41
CA ASP A 165 -46.82 5.78 -1.87
C ASP A 165 -45.66 5.64 -0.85
N GLN A 166 -45.76 6.23 0.34
CA GLN A 166 -44.71 6.19 1.37
C GLN A 166 -44.23 4.77 1.71
N ALA A 167 -45.16 3.82 1.91
CA ALA A 167 -44.82 2.45 2.29
C ALA A 167 -43.98 1.74 1.21
N VAL A 168 -44.24 2.05 -0.06
CA VAL A 168 -43.48 1.52 -1.20
C VAL A 168 -42.05 2.04 -1.17
N TRP A 169 -41.86 3.35 -0.93
CA TRP A 169 -40.52 3.95 -0.84
C TRP A 169 -39.74 3.47 0.39
N ALA A 170 -40.41 3.22 1.51
CA ALA A 170 -39.79 2.66 2.71
C ALA A 170 -39.28 1.23 2.45
N TYR A 171 -40.07 0.40 1.76
CA TYR A 171 -39.65 -0.93 1.34
C TYR A 171 -38.49 -0.89 0.33
N LEU A 172 -38.53 0.04 -0.64
CA LEU A 172 -37.44 0.19 -1.60
C LEU A 172 -36.14 0.64 -0.93
N GLN A 173 -36.20 1.53 0.06
CA GLN A 173 -35.03 1.93 0.82
C GLN A 173 -34.43 0.75 1.60
N SER A 174 -35.26 -0.03 2.31
CA SER A 174 -34.76 -1.19 3.08
C SER A 174 -34.15 -2.26 2.18
N LEU A 175 -34.71 -2.46 0.99
CA LEU A 175 -34.13 -3.34 -0.03
C LEU A 175 -32.76 -2.82 -0.49
N VAL A 176 -32.61 -1.52 -0.75
CA VAL A 176 -31.32 -0.95 -1.17
C VAL A 176 -30.28 -1.06 -0.05
N GLU A 177 -30.67 -0.89 1.21
CA GLU A 177 -29.75 -0.99 2.36
C GLU A 177 -29.31 -2.43 2.67
N THR A 178 -29.96 -3.44 2.10
CA THR A 178 -29.66 -4.87 2.29
C THR A 178 -28.90 -5.51 1.12
N LEU A 179 -28.61 -4.75 0.05
CA LEU A 179 -27.81 -5.18 -1.11
C LEU A 179 -26.30 -5.02 -0.86
#